data_AF-A0A7Y8MI01-F1
#
_entry.id   AF-A0A7Y8MI01-F1
#
_cell.length_a   1.000
_cell.length_b   1.000
_cell.length_c   1.000
_cell.angle_alpha   90.00
_cell.angle_beta   90.00
_cell.angle_gamma   90.00
#
_symmetry.space_group_name_H-M   'P 1'
#
loop_
_entity.id
_entity.type
_entity.pdbx_description
1 polymer ?
#
loop_
_entity_poly.entity_id
_entity_poly.type
_entity_poly.pdbx_seq_one_letter_code
_entity_poly.pdbx_strand_id
1 'polypeptide(L)' 'AGRGRTRLFNGREAARLMGVGDDHPIPDDRTQALHLFGDAVVVPVVRWLADHLLLPLARDGERAREDAA' A
#
# COMPACT_ATOMS: atom_id res chain seq x y z
N ALA A 1 -36.72 14.41 4.36
CA ALA A 1 -35.24 14.49 4.45
C ALA A 1 -34.70 13.18 5.03
N GLY A 2 -33.74 12.53 4.36
CA GLY A 2 -33.15 11.28 4.83
C GLY A 2 -32.16 11.52 5.97
N ARG A 3 -32.23 10.72 7.05
CA ARG A 3 -31.22 10.72 8.12
C ARG A 3 -29.99 9.97 7.63
N GLY A 4 -28.89 10.67 7.37
CA GLY A 4 -27.58 10.05 7.14
C GLY A 4 -27.10 9.32 8.39
N ARG A 5 -26.62 8.08 8.23
CA ARG A 5 -25.94 7.33 9.30
C ARG A 5 -24.45 7.38 9.03
N THR A 6 -23.69 7.92 9.98
CA THR A 6 -22.22 7.93 9.95
C THR A 6 -21.68 6.93 10.98
N ARG A 7 -20.54 6.31 10.66
CA ARG A 7 -19.74 5.51 11.59
C ARG A 7 -18.27 5.58 11.19
N LEU A 8 -17.39 5.19 12.10
CA LEU A 8 -15.97 4.99 11.79
C LEU A 8 -15.78 3.83 10.81
N PHE A 9 -14.70 3.91 10.04
CA PHE A 9 -14.25 2.82 9.17
C PHE A 9 -13.82 1.59 9.99
N ASN A 10 -14.00 0.40 9.41
CA ASN A 10 -13.35 -0.82 9.88
C ASN A 10 -11.99 -1.02 9.16
N GLY A 11 -11.22 -2.02 9.60
CA GLY A 11 -9.91 -2.31 9.02
C GLY A 11 -9.95 -2.68 7.53
N ARG A 12 -10.98 -3.41 7.08
CA ARG A 12 -11.16 -3.77 5.66
C ARG A 12 -11.47 -2.56 4.77
N GLU A 13 -12.26 -1.62 5.27
CA GLU A 13 -12.56 -0.38 4.58
C GLU A 13 -11.29 0.46 4.40
N ALA A 14 -10.47 0.58 5.45
CA ALA A 14 -9.17 1.24 5.36
C ALA A 14 -8.22 0.53 4.37
N ALA A 15 -8.12 -0.80 4.42
CA ALA A 15 -7.31 -1.59 3.49
C ALA A 15 -7.70 -1.35 2.03
N ARG A 16 -9.01 -1.35 1.73
CA ARG A 16 -9.53 -1.10 0.38
C ARG A 16 -9.21 0.31 -0.10
N LEU A 17 -9.28 1.31 0.77
CA LEU A 17 -8.85 2.68 0.44
C LEU A 17 -7.36 2.76 0.09
N MET A 18 -6.54 1.92 0.71
CA MET A 18 -5.11 1.80 0.39
C MET A 18 -4.81 0.93 -0.85
N GLY A 19 -5.85 0.39 -1.51
CA GLY A 19 -5.73 -0.47 -2.70
C GLY A 19 -5.25 -1.90 -2.39
N VAL A 20 -5.43 -2.34 -1.15
CA VAL A 20 -5.07 -3.69 -0.69
C VAL A 20 -6.19 -4.68 -1.05
N GLY A 21 -5.81 -5.87 -1.53
CA GLY A 21 -6.76 -6.93 -1.88
C GLY A 21 -7.47 -7.56 -0.68
N ASP A 22 -8.62 -8.16 -0.92
CA ASP A 22 -9.49 -8.73 0.13
C ASP A 22 -8.88 -9.97 0.82
N ASP A 23 -7.87 -10.62 0.23
CA ASP A 23 -7.18 -11.77 0.83
C ASP A 23 -5.99 -11.37 1.71
N HIS A 24 -5.65 -10.07 1.77
CA HIS A 24 -4.55 -9.62 2.62
C HIS A 24 -4.94 -9.79 4.10
N PRO A 25 -4.06 -10.36 4.95
CA PRO A 25 -4.31 -10.48 6.38
C PRO A 25 -4.34 -9.09 7.04
N ILE A 26 -5.28 -8.89 7.96
CA ILE A 26 -5.45 -7.64 8.70
C ILE A 26 -5.61 -8.00 10.18
N PRO A 27 -5.06 -7.22 11.12
CA PRO A 27 -5.37 -7.39 12.54
C PRO A 27 -6.88 -7.35 12.80
N ASP A 28 -7.36 -8.23 13.68
CA ASP A 28 -8.78 -8.23 14.09
C ASP A 28 -9.14 -6.97 14.89
N ASP A 29 -8.19 -6.41 15.63
CA ASP A 29 -8.39 -5.15 16.35
C ASP A 29 -8.46 -3.97 15.37
N ARG A 30 -9.58 -3.24 15.44
CA ARG A 30 -9.85 -2.08 14.56
C ARG A 30 -8.78 -1.01 14.69
N THR A 31 -8.34 -0.69 15.92
CA THR A 31 -7.39 0.40 16.14
C THR A 31 -6.02 0.06 15.57
N GLN A 32 -5.55 -1.16 15.79
CA GLN A 32 -4.32 -1.68 15.19
C GLN A 32 -4.40 -1.69 13.65
N ALA A 33 -5.51 -2.15 13.09
CA ALA A 33 -5.71 -2.14 11.64
C ALA A 33 -5.68 -0.72 11.06
N LEU A 34 -6.34 0.25 11.71
CA LEU A 34 -6.34 1.64 11.27
C LEU A 34 -4.96 2.30 11.40
N HIS A 35 -4.19 2.00 12.46
CA HIS A 35 -2.81 2.47 12.56
C HIS A 35 -1.91 1.86 11.49
N LEU A 36 -2.01 0.55 11.25
CA LEU A 36 -1.26 -0.15 10.19
C LEU A 36 -1.50 0.52 8.83
N PHE A 37 -2.76 0.73 8.45
CA PHE A 37 -3.08 1.36 7.17
C PHE A 37 -2.86 2.87 7.14
N GLY A 38 -2.81 3.53 8.30
CA GLY A 38 -2.44 4.94 8.41
C GLY A 38 -0.95 5.20 8.16
N ASP A 39 -0.09 4.25 8.51
CA ASP A 39 1.36 4.31 8.28
C ASP A 39 1.78 3.69 6.92
N ALA A 40 0.90 2.88 6.32
CA ALA A 40 1.17 2.21 5.07
C ALA A 40 1.24 3.17 3.86
N VAL A 41 1.90 2.70 2.81
CA VAL A 41 1.92 3.34 1.48
C VAL A 41 0.86 2.74 0.57
N VAL A 42 0.27 3.57 -0.30
CA VAL A 42 -0.83 3.17 -1.20
C VAL A 42 -0.32 2.19 -2.26
N VAL A 43 -0.91 0.99 -2.32
CA VAL A 43 -0.43 -0.13 -3.15
C VAL A 43 -0.33 0.24 -4.64
N PRO A 44 -1.36 0.85 -5.28
CA PRO A 44 -1.26 1.30 -6.67
C PRO A 44 -0.10 2.26 -6.94
N VAL A 45 0.20 3.16 -5.99
CA VAL A 45 1.27 4.15 -6.15
C VAL A 45 2.63 3.48 -6.11
N VAL A 46 2.85 2.60 -5.14
CA VAL A 46 4.11 1.84 -5.03
C VAL A 46 4.32 0.97 -6.27
N ARG A 47 3.27 0.31 -6.78
CA ARG A 47 3.35 -0.46 -8.02
C ARG A 47 3.79 0.40 -9.20
N TRP A 48 3.16 1.56 -9.38
CA TRP A 48 3.54 2.46 -10.46
C TRP A 48 5.00 2.92 -10.33
N LEU A 49 5.42 3.33 -9.13
CA LEU A 49 6.81 3.73 -8.88
C LEU A 49 7.79 2.58 -9.11
N ALA A 50 7.43 1.36 -8.70
CA ALA A 50 8.24 0.18 -8.92
C ALA A 50 8.49 -0.02 -10.42
N ASP A 51 7.44 -0.04 -11.22
CA ASP A 51 7.51 -0.32 -12.65
C ASP A 51 8.24 0.77 -13.45
N HIS A 52 8.05 2.04 -13.06
CA HIS A 52 8.50 3.18 -13.87
C HIS A 52 9.77 3.87 -13.35
N LEU A 53 10.18 3.61 -12.11
CA LEU A 53 11.32 4.29 -11.50
C LEU A 53 12.25 3.32 -10.76
N LEU A 54 11.74 2.56 -9.79
CA LEU A 54 12.59 1.82 -8.86
C LEU A 54 13.26 0.61 -9.53
N LEU A 55 12.50 -0.22 -10.29
CA LEU A 55 13.09 -1.36 -10.99
C LEU A 55 14.07 -0.94 -12.09
N PRO A 56 13.77 0.06 -12.95
CA PRO A 56 14.74 0.57 -13.92
C PRO A 56 16.06 0.99 -13.26
N LEU A 57 16.00 1.80 -12.20
CA LEU A 57 17.20 2.27 -11.50
C LEU A 57 17.99 1.13 -10.84
N ALA A 58 17.30 0.14 -10.27
CA ALA A 58 17.95 -1.01 -9.66
C ALA A 58 18.74 -1.82 -10.71
N ARG A 59 18.13 -2.10 -11.86
CA ARG A 59 18.77 -2.82 -12.98
C ARG A 59 19.96 -2.05 -13.55
N ASP A 60 19.88 -0.73 -13.62
CA ASP A 60 20.98 0.10 -14.10
C ASP A 60 22.17 0.06 -13.13
N GLY A 61 21.89 0.10 -11.83
CA GLY A 61 22.91 -0.05 -10.79
C GLY A 61 23.59 -1.42 -10.78
N GLU A 62 22.85 -2.50 -11.09
CA GLU A 62 23.43 -3.84 -11.24
C GLU A 62 24.41 -3.92 -12.41
N ARG A 63 24.01 -3.42 -13.61
CA ARG A 63 24.89 -3.39 -14.78
C ARG A 63 26.17 -2.58 -14.55
N ALA A 64 26.04 -1.41 -13.93
CA ALA A 64 27.20 -0.57 -13.62
C ALA A 64 28.20 -1.25 -12.66
N ARG A 65 27.73 -2.15 -11.78
CA ARG A 65 28.60 -2.94 -10.89
C ARG A 65 29.28 -4.09 -11.62
N GLU A 66 28.58 -4.75 -12.55
CA GLU A 66 29.13 -5.80 -13.41
C GLU A 66 30.23 -5.24 -14.32
N ASP A 67 30.00 -4.08 -14.95
CA ASP A 67 30.97 -3.42 -15.81
C ASP A 67 32.24 -2.96 -15.06
N ALA A 68 32.14 -2.78 -13.74
CA ALA A 68 33.26 -2.35 -12.88
C ALA A 68 34.06 -3.51 -12.27
N ALA A 69 33.60 -4.76 -12.44
CA ALA A 69 34.21 -5.97 -11.90
C ALA A 69 35.10 -6.67 -12.94
#